data_AF-F9G1U5-F1
#
_entry.id   AF-F9G1U5-F1
#
_cell.length_a   1.000
_cell.length_b   1.000
_cell.length_c   1.000
_cell.angle_alpha   90.00
_cell.angle_beta   90.00
_cell.angle_gamma   90.00
#
_symmetry.space_group_name_H-M   'P 1'
#
loop_
_entity.id
_entity.type
_entity.pdbx_description
1 polymer ?
#
loop_
_entity_poly.entity_id
_entity_poly.type
_entity_poly.pdbx_seq_one_letter_code
_entity_poly.pdbx_strand_id
1 'polypeptide(L)'
;KPKPKAAAKSKASKPKAAAQSKTKAKSKTKAKSKTKAKSKTSVEPLTEYDVWVDDSGLTYDAYLTQTNSVTNRDRYYRIQVRKDPESSTFKTRTEWAGVGKTPTYQVLGNGGLEDAVKEFEKKFESKSDLAWENRFAHPVPEKYKYVHHSGGDNDTTDHS
;
A
#
# COMPACT_ATOMS: atom_id res chain seq x y z
N LYS A 1 36.36 10.57 51.16
CA LYS A 1 35.45 10.45 50.00
C LYS A 1 35.58 11.70 49.13
N PRO A 2 36.32 11.69 48.01
CA PRO A 2 36.35 12.83 47.09
C PRO A 2 35.57 12.53 45.80
N LYS A 3 34.80 13.51 45.32
CA LYS A 3 34.49 13.67 43.89
C LYS A 3 34.62 15.16 43.55
N PRO A 4 35.53 15.55 42.65
CA PRO A 4 35.77 16.95 42.29
C PRO A 4 34.84 17.40 41.16
N LYS A 5 34.49 18.69 41.14
CA LYS A 5 33.78 19.35 40.03
C LYS A 5 34.79 20.19 39.26
N ALA A 6 35.12 19.75 38.04
CA ALA A 6 36.08 20.41 37.16
C ALA A 6 35.42 21.56 36.37
N ALA A 7 36.13 22.69 36.28
CA ALA A 7 35.87 23.80 35.38
C ALA A 7 37.22 24.30 34.82
N ALA A 8 37.39 24.28 33.49
CA ALA A 8 38.41 24.98 32.69
C ALA A 8 37.98 24.89 31.20
N LYS A 9 37.68 25.96 30.45
CA LYS A 9 38.50 27.05 29.84
C LYS A 9 39.38 26.65 28.65
N SER A 10 39.05 27.19 27.45
CA SER A 10 39.95 27.49 26.30
C SER A 10 39.13 28.22 25.20
N LYS A 11 39.19 29.55 25.00
CA LYS A 11 40.14 30.47 24.31
C LYS A 11 40.41 30.23 22.79
N ALA A 12 39.85 31.15 21.98
CA ALA A 12 40.40 31.92 20.84
C ALA A 12 40.90 31.25 19.54
N SER A 13 40.48 31.80 18.37
CA SER A 13 41.32 32.27 17.23
C SER A 13 40.48 32.77 16.02
N LYS A 14 40.91 33.88 15.38
CA LYS A 14 40.43 34.49 14.11
C LYS A 14 41.66 34.95 13.32
N PRO A 15 41.78 34.79 11.98
CA PRO A 15 41.75 35.93 11.00
C PRO A 15 41.18 35.53 9.59
N LYS A 16 40.47 36.38 8.81
CA LYS A 16 40.81 37.51 7.88
C LYS A 16 40.94 37.11 6.38
N ALA A 17 39.99 37.64 5.58
CA ALA A 17 40.02 38.19 4.19
C ALA A 17 40.76 37.49 3.02
N ALA A 18 40.09 37.36 1.85
CA ALA A 18 40.32 38.18 0.62
C ALA A 18 39.69 37.60 -0.69
N ALA A 19 39.27 38.53 -1.58
CA ALA A 19 39.22 38.48 -3.07
C ALA A 19 38.20 37.57 -3.81
N GLN A 20 37.20 38.14 -4.51
CA GLN A 20 37.10 38.37 -5.99
C GLN A 20 36.94 37.07 -6.82
N SER A 21 36.07 36.87 -7.82
CA SER A 21 35.39 37.78 -8.76
C SER A 21 34.36 37.04 -9.65
N LYS A 22 33.35 37.79 -10.13
CA LYS A 22 32.55 37.74 -11.38
C LYS A 22 32.43 36.44 -12.22
N THR A 23 31.18 36.08 -12.58
CA THR A 23 30.59 35.92 -13.95
C THR A 23 29.38 34.96 -13.91
N LYS A 24 28.16 35.42 -14.25
CA LYS A 24 27.47 35.37 -15.56
C LYS A 24 26.44 34.22 -15.68
N ALA A 25 25.18 34.65 -15.81
CA ALA A 25 24.09 34.07 -16.59
C ALA A 25 23.27 32.86 -16.11
N LYS A 26 21.97 33.00 -16.43
CA LYS A 26 20.98 31.99 -16.83
C LYS A 26 20.14 31.29 -15.75
N SER A 27 18.93 31.86 -15.62
CA SER A 27 17.64 31.25 -16.01
C SER A 27 17.07 30.05 -15.25
N LYS A 28 15.80 30.25 -14.80
CA LYS A 28 14.70 29.26 -14.63
C LYS A 28 14.95 28.23 -13.50
N THR A 29 14.04 27.90 -12.59
CA THR A 29 12.62 27.56 -12.75
C THR A 29 11.94 27.55 -11.38
N LYS A 30 10.79 28.23 -11.31
CA LYS A 30 9.57 27.94 -10.54
C LYS A 30 9.64 26.74 -9.58
N ALA A 31 9.67 27.01 -8.27
CA ALA A 31 9.49 26.01 -7.22
C ALA A 31 8.10 25.37 -7.34
N LYS A 32 8.11 24.04 -7.48
CA LYS A 32 6.98 23.15 -7.67
C LYS A 32 6.11 23.14 -6.42
N SER A 33 4.87 23.58 -6.56
CA SER A 33 3.79 23.47 -5.59
C SER A 33 3.59 22.01 -5.18
N LYS A 34 3.74 21.72 -3.89
CA LYS A 34 3.25 20.48 -3.28
C LYS A 34 1.73 20.60 -3.12
N THR A 35 0.98 20.29 -4.18
CA THR A 35 -0.44 20.01 -4.04
C THR A 35 -0.59 18.64 -3.41
N LYS A 36 -0.88 18.63 -2.11
CA LYS A 36 -1.30 17.43 -1.37
C LYS A 36 -2.69 17.06 -1.91
N ALA A 37 -2.74 16.23 -2.95
CA ALA A 37 -3.98 15.68 -3.47
C ALA A 37 -4.63 14.83 -2.36
N LYS A 38 -5.69 15.38 -1.77
CA LYS A 38 -6.56 14.70 -0.82
C LYS A 38 -7.37 13.71 -1.64
N SER A 39 -6.89 12.48 -1.79
CA SER A 39 -7.62 11.40 -2.44
C SER A 39 -8.86 11.09 -1.60
N LYS A 40 -9.97 11.78 -1.89
CA LYS A 40 -11.31 11.31 -1.54
C LYS A 40 -11.60 10.12 -2.45
N THR A 41 -11.11 8.96 -2.03
CA THR A 41 -11.37 7.69 -2.70
C THR A 41 -12.81 7.29 -2.41
N SER A 42 -13.74 7.83 -3.19
CA SER A 42 -15.01 7.18 -3.51
C SER A 42 -14.95 6.96 -5.02
N VAL A 43 -14.05 6.08 -5.44
CA VAL A 43 -14.05 5.56 -6.82
C VAL A 43 -15.37 4.80 -6.99
N GLU A 44 -15.94 4.67 -8.18
CA GLU A 44 -17.14 3.84 -8.36
C GLU A 44 -16.79 2.35 -8.27
N PRO A 45 -17.73 1.47 -7.88
CA PRO A 45 -17.44 0.06 -7.80
C PRO A 45 -17.09 -0.43 -9.21
N LEU A 46 -15.86 -0.93 -9.39
CA LEU A 46 -15.38 -1.52 -10.62
C LEU A 46 -16.07 -2.88 -10.83
N THR A 47 -17.38 -2.86 -11.09
CA THR A 47 -18.27 -4.05 -11.20
C THR A 47 -18.30 -4.62 -12.61
N GLU A 48 -18.07 -3.78 -13.62
CA GLU A 48 -18.10 -4.16 -15.04
C GLU A 48 -16.75 -4.74 -15.54
N TYR A 49 -15.76 -4.84 -14.66
CA TYR A 49 -14.42 -5.28 -15.00
C TYR A 49 -14.22 -6.73 -14.59
N ASP A 50 -13.70 -7.56 -15.47
CA ASP A 50 -13.39 -8.95 -15.19
C ASP A 50 -12.14 -9.09 -14.31
N VAL A 51 -12.10 -10.12 -13.47
CA VAL A 51 -10.87 -10.44 -12.73
C VAL A 51 -9.85 -10.96 -13.74
N TRP A 52 -8.66 -10.37 -13.73
CA TRP A 52 -7.61 -10.79 -14.64
C TRP A 52 -7.03 -12.14 -14.23
N VAL A 53 -6.87 -13.01 -15.23
CA VAL A 53 -6.24 -14.32 -15.13
C VAL A 53 -5.00 -14.31 -16.00
N ASP A 54 -3.88 -14.73 -15.41
CA ASP A 54 -2.60 -14.89 -16.11
C ASP A 54 -2.66 -15.98 -17.19
N ASP A 55 -1.69 -15.98 -18.10
CA ASP A 55 -1.50 -17.05 -19.09
C ASP A 55 -1.34 -18.43 -18.42
N SER A 56 -0.78 -18.46 -17.20
CA SER A 56 -0.64 -19.67 -16.39
C SER A 56 -1.97 -20.17 -15.77
N GLY A 57 -3.08 -19.48 -16.01
CA GLY A 57 -4.37 -19.74 -15.36
C GLY A 57 -4.46 -19.23 -13.92
N LEU A 58 -3.50 -18.41 -13.47
CA LEU A 58 -3.49 -17.85 -12.12
C LEU A 58 -4.36 -16.59 -12.04
N THR A 59 -5.43 -16.66 -11.26
CA THR A 59 -6.28 -15.50 -10.97
C THR A 59 -5.63 -14.61 -9.91
N TYR A 60 -5.43 -13.34 -10.25
CA TYR A 60 -4.94 -12.33 -9.29
C TYR A 60 -6.08 -11.81 -8.42
N ASP A 61 -6.62 -12.70 -7.58
CA ASP A 61 -7.60 -12.42 -6.53
C ASP A 61 -7.00 -12.89 -5.20
N ALA A 62 -6.84 -11.93 -4.28
CA ALA A 62 -6.45 -12.21 -2.92
C ALA A 62 -7.51 -11.80 -1.93
N TYR A 63 -8.07 -12.77 -1.22
CA TYR A 63 -8.91 -12.54 -0.06
C TYR A 63 -8.08 -12.77 1.20
N LEU A 64 -7.94 -11.73 2.02
CA LEU A 64 -7.21 -11.82 3.27
C LEU A 64 -8.12 -11.52 4.46
N THR A 65 -7.99 -12.31 5.51
CA THR A 65 -8.76 -12.15 6.75
C THR A 65 -7.82 -11.91 7.93
N GLN A 66 -8.29 -11.12 8.89
CA GLN A 66 -7.59 -10.89 10.14
C GLN A 66 -8.59 -10.91 11.27
N THR A 67 -8.53 -11.98 12.06
CA THR A 67 -9.33 -12.14 13.28
C THR A 67 -8.48 -11.77 14.47
N ASN A 68 -8.96 -10.83 15.27
CA ASN A 68 -8.37 -10.54 16.57
C ASN A 68 -9.30 -11.07 17.67
N SER A 69 -8.96 -12.23 18.23
CA SER A 69 -9.76 -12.90 19.26
C SER A 69 -9.86 -12.10 20.57
N VAL A 70 -8.88 -11.23 20.85
CA VAL A 70 -8.88 -10.41 22.07
C VAL A 70 -9.92 -9.29 21.98
N THR A 71 -10.07 -8.69 20.79
CA THR A 71 -11.00 -7.57 20.57
C THR A 71 -12.29 -7.98 19.86
N ASN A 72 -12.44 -9.26 19.47
CA ASN A 72 -13.50 -9.77 18.59
C ASN A 72 -13.74 -8.86 17.38
N ARG A 73 -12.64 -8.41 16.77
CA ARG A 73 -12.67 -7.56 15.59
C ARG A 73 -12.17 -8.35 14.40
N ASP A 74 -13.12 -8.81 13.62
CA ASP A 74 -12.87 -9.41 12.32
C ASP A 74 -12.80 -8.34 11.24
N ARG A 75 -11.74 -8.43 10.44
CA ARG A 75 -11.50 -7.56 9.29
C ARG A 75 -11.16 -8.42 8.09
N TYR A 76 -11.59 -7.96 6.94
CA TYR A 76 -11.15 -8.52 5.67
C TYR A 76 -10.49 -7.44 4.82
N TYR A 77 -9.60 -7.89 3.96
CA TYR A 77 -8.94 -7.09 2.95
C TYR A 77 -8.91 -7.93 1.68
N ARG A 78 -9.50 -7.46 0.59
CA ARG A 78 -9.44 -8.13 -0.70
C ARG A 78 -8.69 -7.26 -1.70
N ILE A 79 -7.92 -7.89 -2.55
CA ILE A 79 -7.09 -7.27 -3.59
C ILE A 79 -7.39 -8.03 -4.86
N GLN A 80 -7.71 -7.33 -5.94
CA GLN A 80 -8.02 -7.95 -7.22
C GLN A 80 -7.38 -7.14 -8.35
N VAL A 81 -6.71 -7.80 -9.27
CA VAL A 81 -6.38 -7.19 -10.56
C VAL A 81 -7.60 -7.35 -11.46
N ARG A 82 -8.10 -6.24 -11.99
CA ARG A 82 -9.29 -6.18 -12.83
C ARG A 82 -8.88 -5.69 -14.22
N LYS A 83 -9.34 -6.41 -15.24
CA LYS A 83 -9.17 -6.06 -16.65
C LYS A 83 -10.46 -5.43 -17.16
N ASP A 84 -10.33 -4.31 -17.84
CA ASP A 84 -11.43 -3.68 -18.54
C ASP A 84 -11.70 -4.45 -19.86
N PRO A 85 -12.94 -4.88 -20.12
CA PRO A 85 -13.25 -5.70 -21.30
C PRO A 85 -13.23 -4.88 -22.59
N GLU A 86 -13.53 -3.57 -22.52
CA GLU A 86 -13.61 -2.68 -23.67
C GLU A 86 -12.26 -2.04 -23.99
N SER A 87 -11.58 -1.55 -22.95
CA SER A 87 -10.23 -1.00 -23.05
C SER A 87 -9.31 -2.05 -22.48
N SER A 88 -8.28 -2.53 -23.18
CA SER A 88 -7.32 -3.53 -22.63
C SER A 88 -6.41 -2.95 -21.53
N THR A 89 -7.03 -2.35 -20.52
CA THR A 89 -6.41 -1.65 -19.39
C THR A 89 -6.65 -2.44 -18.12
N PHE A 90 -5.66 -2.37 -17.23
CA PHE A 90 -5.64 -3.15 -16.01
C PHE A 90 -5.56 -2.21 -14.82
N LYS A 91 -6.37 -2.48 -13.80
CA LYS A 91 -6.41 -1.70 -12.56
C LYS A 91 -6.50 -2.65 -11.38
N THR A 92 -5.88 -2.27 -10.28
CA THR A 92 -5.92 -3.04 -9.04
C THR A 92 -6.98 -2.46 -8.13
N ARG A 93 -8.03 -3.23 -7.88
CA ARG A 93 -9.06 -2.89 -6.91
C ARG A 93 -8.69 -3.50 -5.56
N THR A 94 -8.76 -2.69 -4.53
CA THR A 94 -8.65 -3.12 -3.14
C THR A 94 -9.96 -2.80 -2.44
N GLU A 95 -10.45 -3.72 -1.62
CA GLU A 95 -11.61 -3.49 -0.75
C GLU A 95 -11.29 -3.98 0.66
N TRP A 96 -11.85 -3.32 1.67
CA TRP A 96 -11.68 -3.72 3.06
C TRP A 96 -12.86 -3.28 3.89
N ALA A 97 -13.24 -4.13 4.84
CA ALA A 97 -14.22 -3.78 5.85
C ALA A 97 -13.92 -4.50 7.16
N GLY A 98 -14.48 -3.96 8.24
CA GLY A 98 -14.76 -4.78 9.42
C GLY A 98 -16.03 -5.57 9.18
N VAL A 99 -16.16 -6.75 9.78
CA VAL A 99 -17.40 -7.53 9.74
C VAL A 99 -18.57 -6.67 10.24
N GLY A 100 -19.67 -6.66 9.50
CA GLY A 100 -20.85 -5.84 9.76
C GLY A 100 -20.72 -4.35 9.45
N LYS A 101 -19.63 -3.89 8.82
CA LYS A 101 -19.47 -2.51 8.35
C LYS A 101 -19.50 -2.43 6.82
N THR A 102 -19.90 -1.27 6.30
CA THR A 102 -19.83 -0.99 4.87
C THR A 102 -18.38 -1.08 4.38
N PRO A 103 -18.12 -1.81 3.28
CA PRO A 103 -16.79 -1.92 2.73
C PRO A 103 -16.32 -0.60 2.13
N THR A 104 -15.06 -0.28 2.39
CA THR A 104 -14.34 0.79 1.70
C THR A 104 -13.51 0.15 0.60
N TYR A 105 -13.41 0.81 -0.54
CA TYR A 105 -12.60 0.32 -1.65
C TYR A 105 -11.79 1.44 -2.30
N GLN A 106 -10.73 1.02 -2.97
CA GLN A 106 -9.79 1.88 -3.66
C GLN A 106 -9.31 1.20 -4.92
N VAL A 107 -9.31 1.94 -6.02
CA VAL A 107 -8.76 1.51 -7.31
C VAL A 107 -7.41 2.18 -7.48
N LEU A 108 -6.43 1.37 -7.85
CA LEU A 108 -5.03 1.72 -8.04
C LEU A 108 -4.60 1.32 -9.45
N GLY A 109 -3.54 1.95 -9.91
CA GLY A 109 -2.90 1.66 -11.18
C GLY A 109 -3.19 2.66 -12.29
N ASN A 110 -2.27 2.75 -13.24
CA ASN A 110 -2.31 3.70 -14.37
C ASN A 110 -2.87 3.08 -15.66
N GLY A 111 -3.53 1.91 -15.58
CA GLY A 111 -4.10 1.19 -16.72
C GLY A 111 -3.16 0.16 -17.37
N GLY A 112 -1.91 0.05 -16.90
CA GLY A 112 -0.95 -0.96 -17.37
C GLY A 112 -1.02 -2.25 -16.55
N LEU A 113 -0.87 -3.41 -17.20
CA LEU A 113 -0.87 -4.72 -16.54
C LEU A 113 0.23 -4.82 -15.48
N GLU A 114 1.47 -4.51 -15.86
CA GLU A 114 2.63 -4.59 -14.97
C GLU A 114 2.47 -3.69 -13.73
N ASP A 115 1.88 -2.51 -13.90
CA ASP A 115 1.65 -1.55 -12.82
C ASP A 115 0.55 -2.05 -11.87
N ALA A 116 -0.53 -2.60 -12.43
CA ALA A 116 -1.59 -3.23 -11.64
C ALA A 116 -1.06 -4.42 -10.83
N VAL A 117 -0.32 -5.33 -11.47
CA VAL A 117 0.29 -6.50 -10.80
C VAL A 117 1.27 -6.05 -9.70
N LYS A 118 2.15 -5.07 -9.98
CA LYS A 118 3.06 -4.52 -8.95
C LYS A 118 2.33 -3.94 -7.75
N GLU A 119 1.27 -3.16 -7.97
CA GLU A 119 0.47 -2.59 -6.88
C GLU A 119 -0.30 -3.69 -6.12
N PHE A 120 -0.73 -4.74 -6.79
CA PHE A 120 -1.34 -5.92 -6.18
C PHE A 120 -0.35 -6.64 -5.26
N GLU A 121 0.83 -7.01 -5.77
CA GLU A 121 1.84 -7.77 -5.03
C GLU A 121 2.35 -6.99 -3.83
N LYS A 122 2.65 -5.70 -4.03
CA LYS A 122 3.05 -4.77 -2.98
C LYS A 122 1.99 -4.66 -1.89
N LYS A 123 0.71 -4.64 -2.26
CA LYS A 123 -0.37 -4.54 -1.29
C LYS A 123 -0.57 -5.86 -0.54
N PHE A 124 -0.43 -6.99 -1.23
CA PHE A 124 -0.49 -8.32 -0.64
C PHE A 124 0.63 -8.52 0.38
N GLU A 125 1.88 -8.23 0.00
CA GLU A 125 3.05 -8.31 0.88
C GLU A 125 2.90 -7.37 2.08
N SER A 126 2.46 -6.14 1.87
CA SER A 126 2.24 -5.20 2.98
C SER A 126 1.18 -5.65 4.00
N LYS A 127 0.25 -6.55 3.63
CA LYS A 127 -0.85 -7.00 4.49
C LYS A 127 -0.60 -8.37 5.11
N SER A 128 0.03 -9.27 4.37
CA SER A 128 0.32 -10.65 4.80
C SER A 128 1.75 -10.87 5.28
N ASP A 129 2.66 -9.94 4.94
CA ASP A 129 4.12 -10.09 5.06
C ASP A 129 4.65 -11.32 4.30
N LEU A 130 3.94 -11.72 3.24
CA LEU A 130 4.29 -12.80 2.34
C LEU A 130 4.36 -12.29 0.89
N ALA A 131 5.31 -12.79 0.12
CA ALA A 131 5.30 -12.59 -1.33
C ALA A 131 4.11 -13.32 -1.96
N TRP A 132 3.58 -12.80 -3.07
CA TRP A 132 2.44 -13.42 -3.76
C TRP A 132 2.74 -14.84 -4.27
N GLU A 133 3.99 -15.10 -4.68
CA GLU A 133 4.46 -16.44 -5.04
C GLU A 133 4.35 -17.41 -3.85
N ASN A 134 4.57 -16.91 -2.64
CA ASN A 134 4.49 -17.65 -1.38
C ASN A 134 3.15 -17.43 -0.65
N ARG A 135 2.07 -17.11 -1.37
CA ARG A 135 0.75 -16.81 -0.78
C ARG A 135 0.16 -17.92 0.08
N PHE A 136 0.60 -19.16 -0.12
CA PHE A 136 0.20 -20.33 0.67
C PHE A 136 1.16 -20.68 1.81
N ALA A 137 2.20 -19.87 2.04
CA ALA A 137 3.13 -20.07 3.13
C ALA A 137 2.45 -19.87 4.50
N HIS A 138 3.16 -20.24 5.56
CA HIS A 138 2.65 -20.11 6.92
C HIS A 138 2.28 -18.65 7.22
N PRO A 139 1.05 -18.39 7.69
CA PRO A 139 0.60 -17.03 7.97
C PRO A 139 1.40 -16.45 9.14
N VAL A 140 1.80 -15.18 9.00
CA VAL A 140 2.50 -14.45 10.07
C VAL A 140 1.50 -14.12 11.19
N PRO A 141 1.84 -14.39 12.47
CA PRO A 141 0.98 -14.03 13.58
C PRO A 141 0.69 -12.52 13.57
N GLU A 142 -0.54 -12.14 13.94
CA GLU A 142 -1.04 -10.76 13.93
C GLU A 142 -1.19 -10.10 12.54
N LYS A 143 -0.80 -10.75 11.44
CA LYS A 143 -1.00 -10.25 10.07
C LYS A 143 -2.25 -10.85 9.42
N TYR A 144 -2.57 -10.36 8.22
CA TYR A 144 -3.69 -10.91 7.47
C TYR A 144 -3.32 -12.28 6.91
N LYS A 145 -4.18 -13.27 7.12
CA LYS A 145 -4.05 -14.61 6.55
C LYS A 145 -4.73 -14.63 5.19
N TYR A 146 -4.02 -15.13 4.19
CA TYR A 146 -4.60 -15.42 2.89
C TYR A 146 -5.62 -16.57 3.01
N VAL A 147 -6.79 -16.37 2.42
CA VAL A 147 -7.86 -17.36 2.33
C VAL A 147 -8.14 -17.54 0.84
N HIS A 148 -7.92 -18.76 0.37
CA HIS A 148 -8.28 -19.10 -1.00
C HIS A 148 -9.80 -19.21 -1.10
N HIS A 149 -10.44 -18.28 -1.80
CA HIS A 149 -11.87 -18.35 -2.06
C HIS A 149 -12.09 -19.16 -3.35
N SER A 150 -12.18 -20.48 -3.23
CA SER A 150 -12.84 -21.27 -4.27
C SER A 150 -14.32 -20.88 -4.24
N GLY A 151 -14.79 -20.18 -5.26
CA GLY A 151 -16.14 -19.64 -5.31
C GLY A 151 -17.21 -20.74 -5.25
N GLY A 152 -17.67 -21.05 -4.04
CA GLY A 152 -18.70 -22.04 -3.80
C GLY A 152 -18.76 -22.43 -2.34
N ASP A 153 -19.29 -21.55 -1.50
CA ASP A 153 -20.29 -21.93 -0.49
C ASP A 153 -20.85 -20.64 0.15
N ASN A 154 -21.99 -20.19 -0.36
CA ASN A 154 -22.87 -19.33 0.41
C ASN A 154 -23.74 -20.29 1.24
N ASP A 155 -23.21 -20.82 2.34
CA ASP A 155 -24.08 -21.37 3.39
C ASP A 155 -24.83 -20.20 4.01
N THR A 156 -25.95 -19.86 3.37
CA THR A 156 -27.07 -19.22 4.05
C THR A 156 -27.50 -20.20 5.13
N THR A 157 -26.92 -20.06 6.34
CA THR A 157 -27.50 -20.63 7.55
C THR A 157 -28.88 -20.00 7.71
N ASP A 158 -29.87 -20.72 7.19
CA ASP A 158 -31.27 -20.64 7.54
C ASP A 158 -31.40 -20.77 9.06
N HIS A 159 -31.58 -19.65 9.74
CA HIS A 159 -32.12 -19.67 11.09
C HIS A 159 -33.65 -19.77 10.98
N SER A 160 -34.12 -21.01 10.77
CA SER A 160 -35.51 -21.40 11.06
C SER A 160 -35.88 -21.14 12.52
#